data_AF-A0AAE8ZTY1-F1
#
_entry.id   AF-A0AAE8ZTY1-F1
#
_cell.length_a   1.000
_cell.length_b   1.000
_cell.length_c   1.000
_cell.angle_alpha   90.00
_cell.angle_beta   90.00
_cell.angle_gamma   90.00
#
_symmetry.space_group_name_H-M   'P 1'
#
loop_
_entity.id
_entity.type
_entity.pdbx_description
1 polymer ?
#
loop_
_entity_poly.entity_id
_entity_poly.type
_entity_poly.pdbx_seq_one_letter_code
_entity_poly.pdbx_strand_id
1 'polypeptide(L)'
;MFGLLSSMKVNSFDYWDTGLHEFHPLVESPLQEFRFKVSHPSDLENSHVRTSKKIVITRYVYNEPDIWLETHKNLPNQEVIVDRVIDDLHDNSILDLIEYWKETRGAVESSFSICKEIGDTMEMFLENVKIRFQGSLVKSGQTDKSTSTKIKSVSIKIDSVSKIVVYGNTHIQTARDSKVLIKVMAVESSEEVSELILKHFYDIRDYL
;
A
#
# COMPACT_ATOMS: atom_id res chain seq x y z
N MET A 1 43.41 -5.48 2.03
CA MET A 1 42.66 -6.38 2.92
C MET A 1 41.58 -5.52 3.58
N PHE A 2 40.40 -5.41 2.95
CA PHE A 2 39.30 -4.64 3.52
C PHE A 2 38.71 -5.45 4.66
N GLY A 3 38.80 -4.90 5.88
CA GLY A 3 38.27 -5.52 7.08
C GLY A 3 36.79 -5.81 6.93
N LEU A 4 36.34 -6.91 7.56
CA LEU A 4 34.95 -7.29 7.67
C LEU A 4 34.11 -6.07 8.10
N LEU A 5 33.36 -5.50 7.16
CA LEU A 5 32.23 -4.65 7.50
C LEU A 5 31.25 -5.58 8.21
N SER A 6 31.17 -5.45 9.54
CA SER A 6 30.13 -6.11 10.32
C SER A 6 28.79 -5.60 9.80
N SER A 7 27.95 -6.52 9.33
CA SER A 7 26.58 -6.21 8.95
C SER A 7 25.84 -5.64 10.16
N MET A 8 25.03 -4.61 9.94
CA MET A 8 24.24 -3.98 10.99
C MET A 8 22.84 -4.58 11.01
N LYS A 9 22.40 -5.05 12.18
CA LYS A 9 21.02 -5.48 12.41
C LYS A 9 20.17 -4.27 12.79
N VAL A 10 19.28 -3.87 11.89
CA VAL A 10 18.32 -2.78 12.10
C VAL A 10 16.90 -3.26 11.87
N ASN A 11 15.93 -2.62 12.54
CA ASN A 11 14.51 -2.96 12.38
C ASN A 11 13.88 -2.20 11.20
N SER A 12 14.19 -0.92 11.07
CA SER A 12 13.79 -0.05 9.97
C SER A 12 15.03 0.56 9.33
N PHE A 13 15.00 0.75 8.01
CA PHE A 13 16.06 1.42 7.28
C PHE A 13 15.47 2.43 6.28
N ASP A 14 15.99 3.66 6.30
CA ASP A 14 15.56 4.74 5.44
C ASP A 14 16.68 5.09 4.47
N TYR A 15 16.43 4.85 3.18
CA TYR A 15 17.39 5.10 2.11
C TYR A 15 16.93 6.26 1.21
N TRP A 16 17.69 7.35 1.24
CA TRP A 16 17.32 8.60 0.57
C TRP A 16 18.11 8.90 -0.71
N ASP A 17 19.04 8.04 -1.10
CA ASP A 17 19.99 8.29 -2.20
C ASP A 17 19.68 7.45 -3.46
N THR A 18 20.50 7.58 -4.51
CA THR A 18 20.52 6.73 -5.70
C THR A 18 21.52 5.60 -5.53
N GLY A 19 21.23 4.41 -6.07
CA GLY A 19 22.15 3.27 -6.01
C GLY A 19 21.85 2.28 -4.89
N LEU A 20 20.60 1.83 -4.78
CA LEU A 20 20.13 0.85 -3.78
C LEU A 20 20.99 -0.43 -3.73
N HIS A 21 21.63 -0.78 -4.85
CA HIS A 21 22.50 -1.94 -4.98
C HIS A 21 23.83 -1.81 -4.23
N GLU A 22 24.31 -0.59 -3.96
CA GLU A 22 25.61 -0.34 -3.30
C GLU A 22 25.56 -0.54 -1.77
N PHE A 23 24.36 -0.48 -1.17
CA PHE A 23 24.15 -0.63 0.29
C PHE A 23 23.84 -2.05 0.75
N HIS A 24 23.65 -2.99 -0.18
CA HIS A 24 23.35 -4.39 0.11
C HIS A 24 24.28 -5.05 1.16
N PRO A 25 25.61 -4.80 1.21
CA PRO A 25 26.49 -5.51 2.13
C PRO A 25 26.51 -4.97 3.57
N LEU A 26 25.88 -3.82 3.86
CA LEU A 26 26.02 -3.14 5.16
C LEU A 26 24.89 -3.45 6.15
N VAL A 27 23.74 -3.93 5.65
CA VAL A 27 22.53 -4.13 6.44
C VAL A 27 22.08 -5.59 6.34
N GLU A 28 21.66 -6.18 7.45
CA GLU A 28 21.13 -7.56 7.46
C GLU A 28 19.67 -7.60 6.97
N SER A 29 19.34 -8.60 6.15
CA SER A 29 17.97 -8.95 5.74
C SER A 29 17.47 -10.17 6.53
N PRO A 30 16.15 -10.37 6.69
CA PRO A 30 15.05 -9.49 6.27
C PRO A 30 14.84 -8.31 7.23
N LEU A 31 14.46 -7.16 6.68
CA LEU A 31 14.07 -5.99 7.47
C LEU A 31 12.58 -6.05 7.84
N GLN A 32 12.23 -5.46 8.98
CA GLN A 32 10.84 -5.29 9.35
C GLN A 32 10.18 -4.19 8.49
N GLU A 33 10.90 -3.09 8.24
CA GLU A 33 10.45 -1.99 7.39
C GLU A 33 11.62 -1.44 6.55
N PHE A 34 11.36 -1.21 5.26
CA PHE A 34 12.33 -0.58 4.38
C PHE A 34 11.71 0.60 3.61
N ARG A 35 12.26 1.80 3.81
CA ARG A 35 11.81 3.03 3.14
C ARG A 35 12.84 3.49 2.12
N PHE A 36 12.39 3.79 0.91
CA PHE A 36 13.31 4.16 -0.17
C PHE A 36 12.61 4.97 -1.27
N LYS A 37 13.42 5.49 -2.21
CA LYS A 37 12.95 6.08 -3.47
C LYS A 37 13.12 5.06 -4.58
N VAL A 38 12.16 4.97 -5.48
CA VAL A 38 12.27 4.12 -6.67
C VAL A 38 12.72 5.01 -7.83
N SER A 39 13.94 4.80 -8.31
CA SER A 39 14.52 5.56 -9.42
C SER A 39 14.43 4.80 -10.74
N HIS A 40 14.34 3.47 -10.66
CA HIS A 40 14.09 2.59 -11.79
C HIS A 40 13.26 1.38 -11.32
N PRO A 41 12.41 0.77 -12.16
CA PRO A 41 11.61 -0.40 -11.78
C PRO A 41 12.44 -1.54 -11.17
N SER A 42 13.68 -1.73 -11.64
CA SER A 42 14.61 -2.75 -11.09
C SER A 42 14.98 -2.53 -9.63
N ASP A 43 14.78 -1.34 -9.05
CA ASP A 43 15.01 -1.12 -7.62
C ASP A 43 14.10 -1.99 -6.76
N LEU A 44 12.91 -2.35 -7.28
CA LEU A 44 11.97 -3.26 -6.61
C LEU A 44 12.45 -4.73 -6.61
N GLU A 45 13.43 -5.07 -7.43
CA GLU A 45 14.08 -6.39 -7.45
C GLU A 45 15.22 -6.51 -6.44
N ASN A 46 15.58 -5.43 -5.74
CA ASN A 46 16.58 -5.48 -4.69
C ASN A 46 16.15 -6.43 -3.57
N SER A 47 17.07 -7.28 -3.11
CA SER A 47 16.78 -8.29 -2.09
C SER A 47 16.24 -7.71 -0.78
N HIS A 48 16.69 -6.53 -0.35
CA HIS A 48 16.15 -5.87 0.83
C HIS A 48 14.69 -5.49 0.62
N VAL A 49 14.33 -5.00 -0.57
CA VAL A 49 12.93 -4.75 -0.93
C VAL A 49 12.15 -6.07 -0.93
N ARG A 50 12.63 -7.08 -1.65
CA ARG A 50 11.93 -8.37 -1.84
C ARG A 50 11.80 -9.20 -0.56
N THR A 51 12.63 -8.97 0.46
CA THR A 51 12.61 -9.76 1.71
C THR A 51 12.04 -8.99 2.90
N SER A 52 11.86 -7.67 2.79
CA SER A 52 11.28 -6.88 3.88
C SER A 52 9.83 -7.27 4.13
N LYS A 53 9.40 -7.22 5.39
CA LYS A 53 7.99 -7.43 5.72
C LYS A 53 7.11 -6.29 5.17
N LYS A 54 7.56 -5.06 5.42
CA LYS A 54 6.91 -3.82 4.98
C LYS A 54 7.87 -3.00 4.12
N ILE A 55 7.36 -2.42 3.04
CA ILE A 55 8.09 -1.42 2.25
C ILE A 55 7.32 -0.12 2.13
N VAL A 56 8.04 0.99 2.13
CA VAL A 56 7.49 2.34 1.93
C VAL A 56 8.24 3.00 0.78
N ILE A 57 7.53 3.15 -0.33
CA ILE A 57 7.97 3.91 -1.49
C ILE A 57 7.65 5.38 -1.23
N THR A 58 8.70 6.12 -0.89
CA THR A 58 8.59 7.55 -0.51
C THR A 58 8.44 8.47 -1.72
N ARG A 59 8.92 8.04 -2.88
CA ARG A 59 8.87 8.79 -4.15
C ARG A 59 9.27 7.90 -5.34
N TYR A 60 8.65 8.15 -6.49
CA TYR A 60 9.15 7.73 -7.81
C TYR A 60 9.97 8.85 -8.44
N VAL A 61 11.15 8.52 -8.95
CA VAL A 61 12.04 9.45 -9.68
C VAL A 61 11.94 9.24 -11.20
N TYR A 62 11.11 8.29 -11.63
CA TYR A 62 10.73 8.07 -13.02
C TYR A 62 9.23 8.27 -13.20
N ASN A 63 8.81 8.68 -14.39
CA ASN A 63 7.40 8.82 -14.74
C ASN A 63 7.04 7.79 -15.83
N GLU A 64 6.78 6.55 -15.40
CA GLU A 64 6.34 5.46 -16.28
C GLU A 64 5.10 4.78 -15.68
N PRO A 65 3.92 5.43 -15.73
CA PRO A 65 2.69 4.87 -15.15
C PRO A 65 2.24 3.58 -15.84
N ASP A 66 2.58 3.38 -17.12
CA ASP A 66 2.17 2.23 -17.93
C ASP A 66 2.69 0.89 -17.39
N ILE A 67 3.86 0.88 -16.74
CA ILE A 67 4.46 -0.33 -16.17
C ILE A 67 4.13 -0.51 -14.69
N TRP A 68 3.35 0.41 -14.11
CA TRP A 68 3.10 0.44 -12.68
C TRP A 68 2.51 -0.87 -12.16
N LEU A 69 1.50 -1.41 -12.86
CA LEU A 69 0.88 -2.68 -12.47
C LEU A 69 1.89 -3.83 -12.48
N GLU A 70 2.66 -3.97 -13.55
CA GLU A 70 3.67 -5.03 -13.69
C GLU A 70 4.71 -4.97 -12.57
N THR A 71 5.09 -3.77 -12.16
CA THR A 71 6.11 -3.56 -11.13
C THR A 71 5.60 -3.84 -9.71
N HIS A 72 4.28 -3.69 -9.46
CA HIS A 72 3.71 -3.79 -8.11
C HIS A 72 2.97 -5.09 -7.83
N LYS A 73 2.37 -5.71 -8.85
CA LYS A 73 1.43 -6.83 -8.66
C LYS A 73 2.05 -8.05 -7.97
N ASN A 74 3.36 -8.26 -8.13
CA ASN A 74 4.12 -9.43 -7.66
C ASN A 74 5.05 -9.12 -6.47
N LEU A 75 4.84 -8.01 -5.76
CA LEU A 75 5.63 -7.71 -4.57
C LEU A 75 5.29 -8.70 -3.44
N PRO A 76 6.28 -9.38 -2.83
CA PRO A 76 6.06 -10.43 -1.84
C PRO A 76 5.84 -9.87 -0.42
N ASN A 77 5.90 -8.55 -0.27
CA ASN A 77 5.82 -7.87 1.00
C ASN A 77 4.40 -7.99 1.57
N GLN A 78 4.30 -8.16 2.90
CA GLN A 78 3.01 -8.15 3.57
C GLN A 78 2.38 -6.75 3.49
N GLU A 79 3.18 -5.68 3.50
CA GLU A 79 2.67 -4.32 3.44
C GLU A 79 3.49 -3.47 2.46
N VAL A 80 2.81 -2.89 1.48
CA VAL A 80 3.39 -1.95 0.50
C VAL A 80 2.69 -0.62 0.64
N ILE A 81 3.44 0.45 0.90
CA ILE A 81 2.91 1.82 0.98
C ILE A 81 3.59 2.69 -0.07
N VAL A 82 2.80 3.30 -0.94
CA VAL A 82 3.21 4.42 -1.79
C VAL A 82 2.75 5.72 -1.11
N ASP A 83 3.69 6.44 -0.50
CA ASP A 83 3.37 7.57 0.40
C ASP A 83 3.19 8.91 -0.34
N ARG A 84 3.37 8.94 -1.65
CA ARG A 84 3.14 10.12 -2.49
C ARG A 84 2.24 9.80 -3.67
N VAL A 85 1.53 10.82 -4.14
CA VAL A 85 0.80 10.74 -5.40
C VAL A 85 1.81 10.43 -6.51
N ILE A 86 1.45 9.50 -7.38
CA ILE A 86 2.16 9.22 -8.63
C ILE A 86 1.45 10.04 -9.70
N ASP A 87 2.19 10.95 -10.34
CA ASP A 87 1.65 11.75 -11.44
C ASP A 87 1.14 10.81 -12.55
N ASP A 88 0.04 11.17 -13.20
CA ASP A 88 -0.59 10.41 -14.29
C ASP A 88 -1.09 8.99 -13.94
N LEU A 89 -1.07 8.58 -12.66
CA LEU A 89 -1.65 7.30 -12.25
C LEU A 89 -3.17 7.42 -12.13
N HIS A 90 -3.88 6.74 -13.04
CA HIS A 90 -5.33 6.71 -13.07
C HIS A 90 -5.93 5.67 -12.12
N ASP A 91 -7.17 5.91 -11.68
CA ASP A 91 -7.97 4.97 -10.88
C ASP A 91 -8.04 3.57 -11.52
N ASN A 92 -8.05 3.50 -12.86
CA ASN A 92 -8.02 2.23 -13.59
C ASN A 92 -6.82 1.36 -13.22
N SER A 93 -5.62 1.93 -13.02
CA SER A 93 -4.43 1.17 -12.61
C SER A 93 -4.63 0.53 -11.24
N ILE A 94 -5.28 1.24 -10.30
CA ILE A 94 -5.61 0.71 -8.97
C ILE A 94 -6.67 -0.40 -9.08
N LEU A 95 -7.68 -0.21 -9.94
CA LEU A 95 -8.69 -1.24 -10.20
C LEU A 95 -8.08 -2.50 -10.81
N ASP A 96 -7.11 -2.37 -11.72
CA ASP A 96 -6.46 -3.51 -12.36
C ASP A 96 -5.57 -4.28 -11.35
N LEU A 97 -4.98 -3.60 -10.37
CA LEU A 97 -4.31 -4.27 -9.23
C LEU A 97 -5.31 -5.07 -8.38
N ILE A 98 -6.48 -4.51 -8.09
CA ILE A 98 -7.54 -5.20 -7.33
C ILE A 98 -8.01 -6.44 -8.11
N GLU A 99 -8.21 -6.31 -9.43
CA GLU A 99 -8.60 -7.42 -10.30
C GLU A 99 -7.54 -8.52 -10.28
N TYR A 100 -6.27 -8.16 -10.45
CA TYR A 100 -5.16 -9.11 -10.39
C TYR A 100 -5.11 -9.87 -9.06
N TRP A 101 -5.24 -9.18 -7.91
CA TRP A 101 -5.27 -9.83 -6.59
C TRP A 101 -6.50 -10.71 -6.38
N LYS A 102 -7.64 -10.34 -6.97
CA LYS A 102 -8.85 -11.17 -6.94
C LYS A 102 -8.65 -12.46 -7.75
N GLU A 103 -8.05 -12.38 -8.92
CA GLU A 103 -7.81 -13.53 -9.80
C GLU A 103 -6.74 -14.48 -9.26
N THR A 104 -5.65 -13.92 -8.72
CA THR A 104 -4.51 -14.69 -8.21
C THR A 104 -4.64 -15.14 -6.77
N ARG A 105 -5.72 -14.73 -6.09
CA ARG A 105 -5.93 -14.96 -4.64
C ARG A 105 -4.73 -14.45 -3.84
N GLY A 106 -4.53 -13.13 -3.88
CA GLY A 106 -3.45 -12.47 -3.15
C GLY A 106 -3.29 -13.01 -1.72
N ALA A 107 -2.07 -13.02 -1.20
CA ALA A 107 -1.80 -13.65 0.08
C ALA A 107 -2.58 -12.97 1.21
N VAL A 108 -3.23 -13.77 2.07
CA VAL A 108 -3.98 -13.26 3.23
C VAL A 108 -3.06 -12.41 4.11
N GLU A 109 -3.61 -11.32 4.65
CA GLU A 109 -2.91 -10.28 5.39
C GLU A 109 -2.02 -9.33 4.57
N SER A 110 -1.94 -9.53 3.25
CA SER A 110 -1.24 -8.58 2.38
C SER A 110 -2.04 -7.30 2.21
N SER A 111 -1.36 -6.16 2.17
CA SER A 111 -1.97 -4.87 1.92
C SER A 111 -1.13 -3.96 1.03
N PHE A 112 -1.83 -3.18 0.22
CA PHE A 112 -1.27 -2.18 -0.67
C PHE A 112 -1.95 -0.84 -0.41
N SER A 113 -1.17 0.19 -0.13
CA SER A 113 -1.66 1.55 0.08
C SER A 113 -1.07 2.51 -0.93
N ILE A 114 -1.90 3.43 -1.43
CA ILE A 114 -1.46 4.46 -2.37
C ILE A 114 -2.22 5.77 -2.20
N CYS A 115 -1.50 6.88 -2.36
CA CYS A 115 -2.09 8.20 -2.50
C CYS A 115 -2.62 8.38 -3.93
N LYS A 116 -3.90 8.68 -4.06
CA LYS A 116 -4.60 8.96 -5.31
C LYS A 116 -4.73 10.47 -5.52
N GLU A 117 -4.60 10.92 -6.77
CA GLU A 117 -4.86 12.33 -7.12
C GLU A 117 -6.30 12.75 -6.77
N ILE A 118 -6.54 14.05 -6.52
CA ILE A 118 -7.85 14.61 -6.11
C ILE A 118 -8.83 14.73 -7.29
N GLY A 119 -8.59 14.08 -8.43
CA GLY A 119 -9.47 14.15 -9.60
C GLY A 119 -10.87 13.63 -9.28
N ASP A 120 -11.02 12.31 -9.23
CA ASP A 120 -12.27 11.67 -8.83
C ASP A 120 -12.40 11.61 -7.31
N THR A 121 -13.62 11.78 -6.78
CA THR A 121 -13.85 11.67 -5.34
C THR A 121 -13.62 10.23 -4.87
N MET A 122 -13.17 10.06 -3.63
CA MET A 122 -13.00 8.72 -3.05
C MET A 122 -14.32 7.94 -3.05
N GLU A 123 -15.46 8.61 -2.86
CA GLU A 123 -16.77 7.99 -2.98
C GLU A 123 -17.03 7.42 -4.37
N MET A 124 -16.69 8.17 -5.42
CA MET A 124 -16.88 7.70 -6.79
C MET A 124 -15.96 6.52 -7.10
N PHE A 125 -14.70 6.58 -6.65
CA PHE A 125 -13.77 5.45 -6.74
C PHE A 125 -14.33 4.20 -6.04
N LEU A 126 -14.79 4.32 -4.79
CA LEU A 126 -15.35 3.19 -4.04
C LEU A 126 -16.64 2.66 -4.67
N GLU A 127 -17.51 3.52 -5.22
CA GLU A 127 -18.70 3.06 -5.95
C GLU A 127 -18.30 2.31 -7.24
N ASN A 128 -17.26 2.77 -7.95
CA ASN A 128 -16.71 2.07 -9.12
C ASN A 128 -16.15 0.69 -8.73
N VAL A 129 -15.42 0.60 -7.62
CA VAL A 129 -14.92 -0.69 -7.07
C VAL A 129 -16.10 -1.62 -6.77
N LYS A 130 -17.12 -1.13 -6.08
CA LYS A 130 -18.33 -1.90 -5.74
C LYS A 130 -19.04 -2.40 -7.00
N ILE A 131 -19.25 -1.55 -8.01
CA ILE A 131 -19.93 -1.91 -9.25
C ILE A 131 -19.10 -2.93 -10.05
N ARG A 132 -17.82 -2.63 -10.32
CA ARG A 132 -16.93 -3.47 -11.15
C ARG A 132 -16.75 -4.86 -10.55
N PHE A 133 -16.59 -4.95 -9.23
CA PHE A 133 -16.27 -6.21 -8.55
C PHE A 133 -17.45 -6.86 -7.83
N GLN A 134 -18.68 -6.35 -8.03
CA GLN A 134 -19.89 -6.80 -7.32
C GLN A 134 -19.69 -6.81 -5.79
N GLY A 135 -18.97 -5.80 -5.30
CA GLY A 135 -18.63 -5.64 -3.91
C GLY A 135 -19.82 -5.18 -3.06
N SER A 136 -19.64 -5.20 -1.75
CA SER A 136 -20.62 -4.72 -0.77
C SER A 136 -20.01 -3.61 0.07
N LEU A 137 -20.76 -2.53 0.29
CA LEU A 137 -20.36 -1.49 1.24
C LEU A 137 -20.40 -2.05 2.66
N VAL A 138 -19.30 -1.92 3.38
CA VAL A 138 -19.22 -2.33 4.78
C VAL A 138 -19.82 -1.21 5.63
N LYS A 139 -20.77 -1.57 6.50
CA LYS A 139 -21.31 -0.62 7.46
C LYS A 139 -20.25 -0.35 8.53
N SER A 140 -19.79 0.88 8.64
CA SER A 140 -18.90 1.29 9.74
C SER A 140 -19.61 1.05 11.08
N GLY A 141 -19.02 0.22 11.94
CA GLY A 141 -19.49 0.02 13.31
C GLY A 141 -19.47 1.36 14.06
N GLN A 142 -20.46 1.61 14.93
CA GLN A 142 -20.55 2.82 15.73
C GLN A 142 -19.40 2.90 16.76
N THR A 143 -18.24 3.38 16.35
CA THR A 143 -17.17 3.80 17.25
C THR A 143 -16.91 5.29 17.01
N ASP A 144 -17.21 6.11 18.02
CA ASP A 144 -17.04 7.56 18.13
C ASP A 144 -17.24 8.42 16.86
N LYS A 145 -18.35 9.15 16.87
CA LYS A 145 -19.08 9.79 15.75
C LYS A 145 -18.33 10.81 14.86
N SER A 146 -17.02 11.06 15.03
CA SER A 146 -16.33 12.14 14.28
C SER A 146 -15.25 11.69 13.29
N THR A 147 -14.66 10.50 13.44
CA THR A 147 -13.53 10.02 12.60
C THR A 147 -13.82 8.71 11.86
N SER A 148 -14.54 7.76 12.45
CA SER A 148 -14.95 6.50 11.78
C SER A 148 -15.97 6.68 10.65
N THR A 149 -16.70 7.80 10.65
CA THR A 149 -17.68 8.17 9.62
C THR A 149 -17.04 8.64 8.31
N LYS A 150 -15.73 8.90 8.32
CA LYS A 150 -14.97 9.45 7.18
C LYS A 150 -14.25 8.37 6.37
N ILE A 151 -14.11 7.16 6.88
CA ILE A 151 -13.53 6.05 6.13
C ILE A 151 -14.67 5.13 5.72
N LYS A 152 -14.79 4.90 4.41
CA LYS A 152 -15.70 3.91 3.85
C LYS A 152 -14.90 2.74 3.31
N SER A 153 -15.54 1.58 3.24
CA SER A 153 -14.92 0.42 2.63
C SER A 153 -15.88 -0.42 1.80
N VAL A 154 -15.31 -1.11 0.82
CA VAL A 154 -15.97 -2.06 -0.05
C VAL A 154 -15.32 -3.41 0.13
N SER A 155 -16.13 -4.42 0.45
CA SER A 155 -15.72 -5.81 0.56
C SER A 155 -16.01 -6.54 -0.75
N ILE A 156 -15.00 -7.22 -1.29
CA ILE A 156 -15.03 -7.99 -2.53
C ILE A 156 -14.69 -9.43 -2.18
N LYS A 157 -15.61 -10.36 -2.46
CA LYS A 157 -15.37 -11.78 -2.22
C LYS A 157 -14.37 -12.34 -3.23
N ILE A 158 -13.34 -13.03 -2.74
CA ILE A 158 -12.46 -13.86 -3.59
C ILE A 158 -13.01 -15.28 -3.63
N ASP A 159 -13.11 -15.93 -2.47
CA ASP A 159 -13.61 -17.29 -2.31
C ASP A 159 -14.34 -17.48 -0.97
N SER A 160 -14.47 -18.71 -0.48
CA SER A 160 -15.14 -19.00 0.80
C SER A 160 -14.31 -18.64 2.03
N VAL A 161 -13.00 -18.43 1.88
CA VAL A 161 -12.07 -18.22 3.01
C VAL A 161 -11.41 -16.85 2.98
N SER A 162 -11.40 -16.16 1.84
CA SER A 162 -10.72 -14.87 1.65
C SER A 162 -11.57 -13.82 0.91
N LYS A 163 -11.24 -12.56 1.17
CA LYS A 163 -11.88 -11.36 0.60
C LYS A 163 -10.86 -10.23 0.46
N ILE A 164 -11.12 -9.30 -0.45
CA ILE A 164 -10.41 -8.02 -0.53
C ILE A 164 -11.30 -6.96 0.12
N VAL A 165 -10.74 -6.15 1.00
CA VAL A 165 -11.40 -4.95 1.52
C VAL A 165 -10.63 -3.73 1.03
N VAL A 166 -11.35 -2.84 0.34
CA VAL A 166 -10.81 -1.57 -0.15
C VAL A 166 -11.33 -0.47 0.74
N TYR A 167 -10.43 0.22 1.44
CA TYR A 167 -10.74 1.36 2.30
C TYR A 167 -10.35 2.66 1.61
N GLY A 168 -11.18 3.68 1.79
CA GLY A 168 -10.90 5.03 1.32
C GLY A 168 -11.37 6.07 2.33
N ASN A 169 -10.55 7.09 2.54
CA ASN A 169 -10.96 8.28 3.30
C ASN A 169 -11.78 9.20 2.39
N THR A 170 -13.06 9.33 2.69
CA THR A 170 -14.03 10.14 1.95
C THR A 170 -14.03 11.61 2.38
N HIS A 171 -13.29 11.96 3.43
CA HIS A 171 -13.13 13.34 3.86
C HIS A 171 -11.70 13.80 3.60
N ILE A 172 -11.44 14.15 2.34
CA ILE A 172 -10.14 14.60 1.85
C ILE A 172 -10.01 16.10 2.12
N GLN A 173 -8.98 16.52 2.86
CA GLN A 173 -8.61 17.94 2.98
C GLN A 173 -7.39 18.29 2.11
N THR A 174 -6.54 17.30 1.83
CA THR A 174 -5.32 17.40 1.04
C THR A 174 -5.14 16.17 0.15
N ALA A 175 -4.31 16.25 -0.89
CA ALA A 175 -3.95 15.09 -1.71
C ALA A 175 -3.35 13.93 -0.90
N ARG A 176 -2.73 14.24 0.26
CA ARG A 176 -2.17 13.24 1.18
C ARG A 176 -3.24 12.47 1.95
N ASP A 177 -4.45 13.02 2.06
CA ASP A 177 -5.59 12.39 2.72
C ASP A 177 -6.37 11.47 1.77
N SER A 178 -6.13 11.60 0.45
CA SER A 178 -6.71 10.77 -0.61
C SER A 178 -5.95 9.43 -0.72
N LYS A 179 -5.88 8.68 0.39
CA LYS A 179 -5.27 7.35 0.41
C LYS A 179 -6.31 6.28 0.07
N VAL A 180 -5.88 5.26 -0.66
CA VAL A 180 -6.62 4.00 -0.85
C VAL A 180 -5.81 2.92 -0.17
N LEU A 181 -6.46 2.08 0.63
CA LEU A 181 -5.86 0.88 1.22
C LEU A 181 -6.61 -0.34 0.71
N ILE A 182 -5.91 -1.21 -0.01
CA ILE A 182 -6.38 -2.51 -0.47
C ILE A 182 -5.81 -3.56 0.47
N LYS A 183 -6.65 -4.41 1.06
CA LYS A 183 -6.20 -5.45 1.98
C LYS A 183 -6.86 -6.79 1.69
N VAL A 184 -6.07 -7.86 1.63
CA VAL A 184 -6.60 -9.22 1.58
C VAL A 184 -6.80 -9.74 3.01
N MET A 185 -7.99 -10.25 3.30
CA MET A 185 -8.40 -10.66 4.65
C MET A 185 -9.09 -12.02 4.59
N ALA A 186 -9.04 -12.77 5.69
CA ALA A 186 -9.90 -13.93 5.84
C ALA A 186 -11.36 -13.48 5.96
N VAL A 187 -12.32 -14.29 5.48
CA VAL A 187 -13.75 -13.95 5.53
C VAL A 187 -14.23 -13.71 6.96
N GLU A 188 -13.70 -14.48 7.91
CA GLU A 188 -13.98 -14.37 9.35
C GLU A 188 -13.37 -13.14 10.03
N SER A 189 -12.39 -12.49 9.40
CA SER A 189 -11.80 -11.27 9.93
C SER A 189 -12.78 -10.10 9.83
N SER A 190 -12.81 -9.26 10.87
CA SER A 190 -13.62 -8.05 10.89
C SER A 190 -13.16 -7.09 9.79
N GLU A 191 -14.13 -6.56 9.04
CA GLU A 191 -13.92 -5.54 8.01
C GLU A 191 -14.01 -4.13 8.60
N GLU A 192 -14.37 -4.03 9.88
CA GLU A 192 -14.56 -2.77 10.58
C GLU A 192 -13.28 -1.94 10.61
N VAL A 193 -13.46 -0.63 10.55
CA VAL A 193 -12.38 0.34 10.67
C VAL A 193 -11.81 0.24 12.09
N SER A 194 -10.69 -0.46 12.21
CA SER A 194 -9.92 -0.58 13.45
C SER A 194 -9.02 0.62 13.68
N GLU A 195 -8.50 0.77 14.90
CA GLU A 195 -7.48 1.77 15.23
C GLU A 195 -6.26 1.69 14.30
N LEU A 196 -5.89 0.50 13.82
CA LEU A 196 -4.79 0.32 12.86
C LEU A 196 -5.10 0.98 11.52
N ILE A 197 -6.34 0.87 11.04
CA ILE A 197 -6.79 1.52 9.81
C ILE A 197 -6.86 3.03 10.02
N LEU A 198 -7.39 3.49 11.17
CA LEU A 198 -7.38 4.92 11.49
C LEU A 198 -5.95 5.48 11.53
N LYS A 199 -5.02 4.76 12.16
CA LYS A 199 -3.60 5.13 12.19
C LYS A 199 -3.00 5.19 10.78
N HIS A 200 -3.33 4.25 9.91
CA HIS A 200 -2.90 4.28 8.50
C HIS A 200 -3.29 5.58 7.77
N PHE A 201 -4.52 6.06 8.02
CA PHE A 201 -5.04 7.27 7.38
C PHE A 201 -4.67 8.58 8.09
N TYR A 202 -4.42 8.55 9.40
CA TYR A 202 -4.31 9.75 10.24
C TYR A 202 -3.03 9.84 11.09
N ASP A 203 -2.09 8.90 11.04
CA ASP A 203 -0.81 9.08 11.71
C ASP A 203 -0.01 10.18 10.98
N ILE A 204 -0.07 11.38 11.57
CA ILE A 204 0.68 12.58 11.16
C ILE A 204 2.17 12.45 11.55
N ARG A 205 2.56 11.36 12.22
CA ARG A 205 3.96 11.06 12.52
C ARG A 205 4.67 10.56 11.28
N ASP A 206 5.06 11.50 10.45
CA ASP A 206 6.40 11.66 9.90
C ASP A 206 6.40 13.03 9.21
N TYR A 207 7.57 13.69 9.12
CA TYR A 207 7.80 14.99 8.45
C TYR A 207 7.68 16.26 9.31
N LEU A 208 8.43 16.31 10.43
CA LEU A 208 9.25 17.50 10.73
C LEU A 208 10.62 17.32 10.08
#